data_AF-A0AAE1K8C9-F1
#
_entry.id   AF-A0AAE1K8C9-F1
#
_cell.length_a   1.000
_cell.length_b   1.000
_cell.length_c   1.000
_cell.angle_alpha   90.00
_cell.angle_beta   90.00
_cell.angle_gamma   90.00
#
_symmetry.space_group_name_H-M   'P 1'
#
loop_
_entity.id
_entity.type
_entity.pdbx_description
1 polymer ?
#
loop_
_entity_poly.entity_id
_entity_poly.type
_entity_poly.pdbx_seq_one_letter_code
_entity_poly.pdbx_strand_id
1 'polypeptide(L)'
;MVSDTVVEPYNATLSFHNLLEDTDQTYCIDNEALYDICFKTLKLKTPTYGDLNHLVSLTMSGVTTCVRFPGQLNSDLRKLAVNMIPFPRLHFFVAGFAPLTSRGSKPYRALSVPDLTQQMFDAKNLLADCDPRHGRYLTAAAIFRGIMSMREVEDQMCSIQNKKSSLFVEWIPNNVLTAVCNVPPCGLDMSSTFVGNSTSIQELFKRVSEQFHAMYRRKAFVHWYTNEGMDEMEFTEAEANMNDLISEYQLYQESN
;
A
#
# COMPACT_ATOMS: atom_id res chain seq x y z
N MET A 1 -17.28 -2.35 0.96
CA MET A 1 -17.45 -0.91 0.64
C MET A 1 -18.13 -0.18 1.78
N VAL A 2 -17.37 0.71 2.43
CA VAL A 2 -17.78 1.53 3.60
C VAL A 2 -18.34 2.90 3.15
N SER A 3 -18.57 3.10 1.85
CA SER A 3 -19.12 4.36 1.29
C SER A 3 -20.60 4.23 0.96
N ASP A 4 -21.37 5.29 1.26
CA ASP A 4 -22.80 5.42 0.95
C ASP A 4 -23.07 5.79 -0.53
N THR A 5 -22.03 6.01 -1.35
CA THR A 5 -22.17 6.46 -2.74
C THR A 5 -22.14 5.30 -3.74
N VAL A 6 -23.26 5.07 -4.42
CA VAL A 6 -23.40 3.99 -5.41
C VAL A 6 -22.54 4.18 -6.67
N VAL A 7 -22.07 5.40 -6.97
CA VAL A 7 -21.26 5.72 -8.15
C VAL A 7 -19.75 5.66 -7.91
N GLU A 8 -19.31 5.25 -6.71
CA GLU A 8 -17.89 5.17 -6.36
C GLU A 8 -17.04 4.39 -7.38
N PRO A 9 -17.48 3.23 -7.92
CA PRO A 9 -16.68 2.51 -8.91
C PRO A 9 -16.45 3.29 -10.21
N TYR A 10 -17.41 4.12 -10.67
CA TYR A 10 -17.19 4.98 -11.84
C TYR A 10 -16.09 6.00 -11.58
N ASN A 11 -16.19 6.71 -10.46
CA ASN A 11 -15.22 7.72 -10.07
C ASN A 11 -13.83 7.11 -9.87
N ALA A 12 -13.75 5.92 -9.27
CA ALA A 12 -12.51 5.19 -9.06
C ALA A 12 -11.86 4.79 -10.39
N THR A 13 -12.62 4.20 -11.33
CA THR A 13 -12.10 3.77 -12.64
C THR A 13 -11.62 4.95 -13.48
N LEU A 14 -12.41 6.02 -13.55
CA LEU A 14 -12.04 7.23 -14.30
C LEU A 14 -10.83 7.95 -13.67
N SER A 15 -10.77 8.03 -12.34
CA SER A 15 -9.61 8.63 -11.66
C SER A 15 -8.35 7.79 -11.85
N PHE A 16 -8.49 6.46 -11.79
CA PHE A 16 -7.37 5.54 -11.99
C PHE A 16 -6.73 5.71 -13.38
N HIS A 17 -7.53 5.93 -14.43
CA HIS A 17 -7.02 6.19 -15.77
C HIS A 17 -6.01 7.35 -15.78
N ASN A 18 -6.34 8.48 -15.16
CA ASN A 18 -5.42 9.61 -15.03
C ASN A 18 -4.22 9.30 -14.13
N LEU A 19 -4.45 8.60 -12.99
CA LEU A 19 -3.37 8.24 -12.07
C LEU A 19 -2.31 7.35 -12.75
N LEU A 20 -2.73 6.50 -13.68
CA LEU A 20 -1.83 5.62 -14.43
C LEU A 20 -0.86 6.40 -15.33
N GLU A 21 -1.29 7.51 -15.92
CA GLU A 21 -0.48 8.27 -16.88
C GLU A 21 0.25 9.46 -16.24
N ASP A 22 -0.38 10.12 -15.27
CA ASP A 22 0.07 11.43 -14.77
C ASP A 22 0.87 11.37 -13.45
N THR A 23 0.95 10.21 -12.80
CA THR A 23 1.62 10.09 -11.49
C THR A 23 2.87 9.24 -11.52
N ASP A 24 3.90 9.68 -10.79
CA ASP A 24 5.12 8.88 -10.60
C ASP A 24 4.97 7.80 -9.53
N GLN A 25 4.15 8.05 -8.49
CA GLN A 25 3.99 7.16 -7.33
C GLN A 25 2.58 7.32 -6.76
N THR A 26 1.85 6.21 -6.61
CA THR A 26 0.53 6.22 -5.97
C THR A 26 0.51 5.27 -4.78
N TYR A 27 0.14 5.78 -3.60
CA TYR A 27 -0.03 4.97 -2.39
C TYR A 27 -1.50 4.58 -2.25
N CYS A 28 -1.79 3.29 -2.44
CA CYS A 28 -3.15 2.76 -2.34
C CYS A 28 -3.54 2.62 -0.87
N ILE A 29 -4.60 3.33 -0.48
CA ILE A 29 -5.17 3.30 0.87
C ILE A 29 -6.64 2.89 0.73
N ASP A 30 -6.98 1.73 1.25
CA ASP A 30 -8.32 1.16 1.22
C ASP A 30 -9.02 1.38 2.57
N ASN A 31 -10.17 2.02 2.53
CA ASN A 31 -11.00 2.24 3.71
C ASN A 31 -11.46 0.94 4.37
N GLU A 32 -11.66 -0.13 3.58
CA GLU A 32 -12.06 -1.44 4.10
C GLU A 32 -10.94 -2.07 4.92
N ALA A 33 -9.69 -2.01 4.42
CA ALA A 33 -8.52 -2.46 5.17
C ALA A 33 -8.29 -1.64 6.44
N LEU A 34 -8.42 -0.31 6.38
CA LEU A 34 -8.29 0.56 7.54
C LEU A 34 -9.35 0.26 8.61
N TYR A 35 -10.60 0.03 8.19
CA TYR A 35 -11.69 -0.34 9.09
C TYR A 35 -11.40 -1.68 9.77
N ASP A 36 -10.94 -2.67 9.00
CA ASP A 36 -10.55 -3.98 9.49
C ASP A 36 -9.41 -3.93 10.50
N ILE A 37 -8.38 -3.10 10.26
CA ILE A 37 -7.30 -2.87 11.22
C ILE A 37 -7.86 -2.29 12.52
N CYS A 38 -8.68 -1.24 12.45
CA CYS A 38 -9.28 -0.61 13.62
C CYS A 38 -10.15 -1.58 14.43
N PHE A 39 -10.98 -2.36 13.75
CA PHE A 39 -11.93 -3.27 14.38
C PHE A 39 -11.26 -4.55 14.89
N LYS A 40 -10.51 -5.26 14.03
CA LYS A 40 -9.94 -6.59 14.32
C LYS A 40 -8.62 -6.49 15.08
N THR A 41 -7.73 -5.55 14.73
CA THR A 41 -6.38 -5.44 15.32
C THR A 41 -6.37 -4.51 16.52
N LEU A 42 -6.91 -3.29 16.40
CA LEU A 42 -6.93 -2.31 17.49
C LEU A 42 -8.07 -2.52 18.49
N LYS A 43 -9.01 -3.44 18.19
CA LYS A 43 -10.16 -3.79 19.05
C LYS A 43 -11.10 -2.61 19.34
N LEU A 44 -11.24 -1.69 18.38
CA LEU A 44 -12.20 -0.60 18.45
C LEU A 44 -13.58 -1.11 18.03
N LYS A 45 -14.55 -1.12 18.94
CA LYS A 45 -15.91 -1.63 18.67
C LYS A 45 -16.64 -0.85 17.58
N THR A 46 -16.40 0.47 17.51
CA THR A 46 -17.03 1.39 16.55
C THR A 46 -15.95 2.32 15.98
N PRO A 47 -15.20 1.88 14.96
CA PRO A 47 -14.22 2.72 14.28
C PRO A 47 -14.87 3.96 13.68
N THR A 48 -14.28 5.12 13.92
CA THR A 48 -14.71 6.40 13.33
C THR A 48 -13.72 6.83 12.25
N TYR A 49 -14.10 7.77 11.36
CA TYR A 49 -13.15 8.36 10.42
C TYR A 49 -11.92 9.00 11.10
N GLY A 50 -12.06 9.46 12.35
CA GLY A 50 -10.91 9.93 13.13
C GLY A 50 -9.87 8.83 13.39
N ASP A 51 -10.32 7.60 13.64
CA ASP A 51 -9.44 6.44 13.86
C ASP A 51 -8.75 6.01 12.55
N LEU A 52 -9.50 5.99 11.44
CA LEU A 52 -8.95 5.69 10.11
C LEU A 52 -7.90 6.74 9.71
N ASN A 53 -8.23 8.03 9.86
CA ASN A 53 -7.32 9.13 9.54
C ASN A 53 -6.07 9.11 10.42
N HIS A 54 -6.16 8.63 11.66
CA HIS A 54 -4.99 8.45 12.51
C HIS A 54 -4.00 7.45 11.89
N LEU A 55 -4.48 6.31 11.41
CA LEU A 55 -3.64 5.32 10.72
C LEU A 55 -2.99 5.90 9.45
N VAL A 56 -3.78 6.59 8.63
CA VAL A 56 -3.28 7.25 7.42
C VAL A 56 -2.18 8.26 7.76
N SER A 57 -2.40 9.09 8.78
CA SER A 57 -1.42 10.10 9.19
C SER A 57 -0.09 9.50 9.65
N LEU A 58 -0.12 8.35 10.33
CA LEU A 58 1.08 7.63 10.77
C LEU A 58 1.84 7.07 9.57
N THR A 59 1.15 6.45 8.62
CA THR A 59 1.75 5.92 7.39
C THR A 59 2.35 7.04 6.55
N MET A 60 1.61 8.14 6.32
CA MET A 60 2.12 9.28 5.55
C MET A 60 3.33 9.93 6.23
N SER A 61 3.33 10.03 7.57
CA SER A 61 4.50 10.46 8.32
C SER A 61 5.67 9.50 8.08
N GLY A 62 5.42 8.19 8.15
CA GLY A 62 6.40 7.14 7.88
C GLY A 62 7.06 7.26 6.51
N VAL A 63 6.27 7.24 5.44
CA VAL A 63 6.72 7.29 4.03
C VAL A 63 7.57 8.53 3.76
N THR A 64 7.16 9.69 4.28
CA THR A 64 7.85 10.97 4.05
C THR A 64 9.04 11.21 4.99
N THR A 65 9.39 10.25 5.86
CA THR A 65 10.46 10.42 6.85
C THR A 65 11.80 10.72 6.19
N CYS A 66 12.14 10.02 5.10
CA CYS A 66 13.41 10.16 4.39
C CYS A 66 13.60 11.55 3.74
N VAL A 67 12.50 12.29 3.53
CA VAL A 67 12.51 13.65 2.98
C VAL A 67 12.58 14.70 4.10
N ARG A 68 11.88 14.43 5.21
CA ARG A 68 11.70 15.40 6.31
C ARG A 68 12.84 15.41 7.32
N PHE A 69 13.53 14.29 7.50
CA PHE A 69 14.61 14.16 8.46
C PHE A 69 15.90 13.72 7.77
N PRO A 70 17.06 14.27 8.18
CA PRO A 70 18.34 13.75 7.75
C PRO A 70 18.49 12.32 8.28
N GLY A 71 18.73 11.37 7.38
CA GLY A 71 18.95 9.96 7.68
C GLY A 71 20.27 9.47 7.10
N GLN A 72 20.74 8.30 7.57
CA GLN A 72 21.97 7.71 7.03
C GLN A 72 21.82 7.30 5.56
N LEU A 73 20.60 6.94 5.14
CA LEU A 73 20.20 6.93 3.73
C LEU A 73 19.50 8.25 3.40
N ASN A 74 20.21 9.20 2.78
CA ASN A 74 19.61 10.37 2.14
C ASN A 74 18.90 9.95 0.84
N SER A 75 17.76 9.27 1.00
CA SER A 75 16.85 8.89 -0.09
C SER A 75 15.81 9.98 -0.31
N ASP A 76 16.11 10.86 -1.28
CA ASP A 76 15.09 11.73 -1.90
C ASP A 76 13.95 10.87 -2.49
N LEU A 77 12.74 11.42 -2.63
CA LEU A 77 11.58 10.76 -3.24
C LEU A 77 11.91 10.19 -4.62
N ARG A 78 12.76 10.89 -5.38
CA ARG A 78 13.26 10.42 -6.67
C ARG A 78 14.05 9.12 -6.55
N LYS A 79 14.91 8.98 -5.53
CA LYS A 79 15.66 7.73 -5.31
C LYS A 79 14.73 6.60 -4.87
N LEU A 80 13.69 6.91 -4.11
CA LEU A 80 12.66 5.93 -3.78
C LEU A 80 11.93 5.45 -5.04
N ALA A 81 11.47 6.38 -5.91
CA ALA A 81 10.86 6.02 -7.20
C ALA A 81 11.75 5.09 -8.03
N VAL A 82 13.00 5.50 -8.26
CA VAL A 82 13.96 4.76 -9.12
C VAL A 82 14.19 3.34 -8.61
N ASN A 83 14.22 3.14 -7.30
CA ASN A 83 14.47 1.82 -6.73
C ASN A 83 13.18 0.98 -6.57
N MET A 84 12.01 1.61 -6.46
CA MET A 84 10.74 0.93 -6.20
C MET A 84 9.92 0.64 -7.45
N ILE A 85 10.17 1.33 -8.56
CA ILE A 85 9.36 1.25 -9.78
C ILE A 85 10.22 0.65 -10.90
N PRO A 86 10.15 -0.68 -11.11
CA PRO A 86 10.87 -1.32 -12.20
C PRO A 86 10.24 -1.01 -13.57
N PHE A 87 8.93 -0.76 -13.60
CA PHE A 87 8.17 -0.48 -14.82
C PHE A 87 7.28 0.75 -14.61
N PRO A 88 7.24 1.71 -15.55
CA PRO A 88 6.56 2.99 -15.37
C PRO A 88 5.07 2.89 -14.97
N ARG A 89 4.33 1.91 -15.51
CA ARG A 89 2.90 1.70 -15.21
C ARG A 89 2.64 1.02 -13.87
N LEU A 90 3.65 0.36 -13.29
CA LEU A 90 3.52 -0.41 -12.04
C LEU A 90 4.00 0.40 -10.84
N HIS A 91 3.43 1.59 -10.64
CA HIS A 91 3.80 2.56 -9.61
C HIS A 91 2.77 2.66 -8.46
N PHE A 92 1.89 1.67 -8.34
CA PHE A 92 0.92 1.56 -7.25
C PHE A 92 1.51 0.77 -6.08
N PHE A 93 1.60 1.42 -4.92
CA PHE A 93 2.20 0.86 -3.73
C PHE A 93 1.16 0.49 -2.68
N VAL A 94 1.40 -0.64 -2.02
CA VAL A 94 0.72 -1.05 -0.79
C VAL A 94 1.54 -0.56 0.39
N ALA A 95 0.97 0.32 1.19
CA ALA A 95 1.62 0.80 2.40
C ALA A 95 1.23 -0.03 3.63
N GLY A 96 2.10 -0.05 4.63
CA GLY A 96 1.86 -0.71 5.92
C GLY A 96 2.49 0.08 7.06
N PHE A 97 1.96 -0.09 8.26
CA PHE A 97 2.52 0.54 9.46
C PHE A 97 2.64 -0.46 10.60
N ALA A 98 3.75 -0.40 11.33
CA ALA A 98 3.93 -1.10 12.59
C ALA A 98 4.60 -0.17 13.61
N PRO A 99 4.26 -0.27 14.90
CA PRO A 99 3.38 -1.26 15.49
C PRO A 99 1.90 -0.87 15.46
N LEU A 100 1.02 -1.85 15.25
CA LEU A 100 -0.42 -1.71 15.42
C LEU A 100 -0.83 -2.43 16.71
N THR A 101 -0.86 -1.68 17.82
CA THR A 101 -1.18 -2.21 19.14
C THR A 101 -2.42 -1.55 19.72
N SER A 102 -3.32 -2.37 20.28
CA SER A 102 -4.48 -1.85 21.00
C SER A 102 -4.05 -1.07 22.25
N ARG A 103 -4.88 -0.10 22.68
CA ARG A 103 -4.60 0.73 23.87
C ARG A 103 -4.39 -0.12 25.14
N GLY A 104 -5.09 -1.25 25.26
CA GLY A 104 -4.96 -2.17 26.39
C GLY A 104 -3.70 -3.04 26.37
N SER A 105 -3.13 -3.31 25.20
CA SER A 105 -1.92 -4.16 25.05
C SER A 105 -0.61 -3.39 25.08
N LYS A 106 -0.65 -2.05 24.88
CA LYS A 106 0.54 -1.19 24.80
C LYS A 106 1.50 -1.29 26.01
N PRO A 107 1.04 -1.36 27.28
CA PRO A 107 1.96 -1.43 28.43
C PRO A 107 2.62 -2.82 28.61
N TYR A 108 2.08 -3.87 27.99
CA TYR A 108 2.50 -5.25 28.22
C TYR A 108 3.39 -5.82 27.11
N ARG A 109 3.62 -5.06 26.03
CA ARG A 109 4.41 -5.52 24.87
C ARG A 109 5.70 -4.71 24.75
N ALA A 110 6.83 -5.35 25.02
CA ALA A 110 8.12 -4.82 24.62
C ALA A 110 8.22 -4.86 23.09
N LEU A 111 8.46 -3.71 22.47
CA LEU A 111 8.65 -3.61 21.03
C LEU A 111 10.11 -3.86 20.70
N SER A 112 10.36 -4.72 19.71
CA SER A 112 11.70 -5.08 19.24
C SER A 112 11.78 -4.93 17.72
N VAL A 113 12.99 -4.86 17.16
CA VAL A 113 13.18 -4.84 15.69
C VAL A 113 12.57 -6.08 15.03
N PRO A 114 12.78 -7.32 15.54
CA PRO A 114 12.10 -8.51 15.00
C PRO A 114 10.56 -8.41 15.01
N ASP A 115 9.96 -7.88 16.08
CA ASP A 115 8.52 -7.70 16.17
C ASP A 115 7.97 -6.74 15.11
N LEU A 116 8.67 -5.63 14.87
CA LEU A 116 8.31 -4.66 13.84
C LEU A 116 8.43 -5.28 12.45
N THR A 117 9.54 -5.96 12.18
CA THR A 117 9.83 -6.60 10.89
C THR A 117 8.80 -7.70 10.60
N GLN A 118 8.40 -8.49 11.58
CA GLN A 118 7.35 -9.50 11.40
C GLN A 118 5.98 -8.88 11.12
N GLN A 119 5.58 -7.84 11.88
CA GLN A 119 4.32 -7.13 11.66
C GLN A 119 4.25 -6.45 10.29
N MET A 120 5.38 -5.93 9.80
CA MET A 120 5.45 -5.22 8.54
C MET A 120 5.02 -6.06 7.32
N PHE A 121 5.30 -7.37 7.36
CA PHE A 121 4.93 -8.32 6.31
C PHE A 121 3.71 -9.19 6.67
N ASP A 122 2.92 -8.77 7.67
CA ASP A 122 1.61 -9.39 7.95
C ASP A 122 0.54 -8.69 7.11
N ALA A 123 -0.26 -9.46 6.36
CA ALA A 123 -1.34 -8.94 5.53
C ALA A 123 -2.31 -8.06 6.33
N LYS A 124 -2.49 -8.35 7.61
CA LYS A 124 -3.38 -7.61 8.52
C LYS A 124 -2.94 -6.19 8.84
N ASN A 125 -1.70 -5.82 8.51
CA ASN A 125 -1.13 -4.51 8.82
C ASN A 125 -0.96 -3.64 7.57
N LEU A 126 -1.44 -4.12 6.41
CA LEU A 126 -1.42 -3.38 5.16
C LEU A 126 -2.65 -2.48 5.06
N LEU A 127 -2.43 -1.29 4.53
CA LEU A 127 -3.47 -0.27 4.34
C LEU A 127 -4.30 -0.50 3.07
N ALA A 128 -3.98 -1.52 2.27
CA ALA A 128 -4.78 -1.93 1.13
C ALA A 128 -5.27 -3.37 1.35
N ASP A 129 -6.53 -3.64 0.99
CA ASP A 129 -7.12 -4.96 1.12
C ASP A 129 -6.66 -5.85 -0.06
N CYS A 130 -5.44 -6.36 0.09
CA CYS A 130 -4.82 -7.33 -0.80
C CYS A 130 -3.95 -8.28 0.01
N ASP A 131 -4.00 -9.58 -0.27
CA ASP A 131 -3.14 -10.55 0.41
C ASP A 131 -1.80 -10.67 -0.33
N PRO A 132 -0.65 -10.30 0.28
CA PRO A 132 0.64 -10.45 -0.36
C PRO A 132 0.98 -11.88 -0.73
N ARG A 133 0.34 -12.87 -0.10
CA ARG A 133 0.56 -14.29 -0.38
C ARG A 133 -0.03 -14.74 -1.72
N HIS A 134 -0.96 -13.98 -2.28
CA HIS A 134 -1.52 -14.24 -3.61
C HIS A 134 -0.71 -13.59 -4.73
N GLY A 135 0.36 -12.88 -4.40
CA GLY A 135 1.23 -12.23 -5.38
C GLY A 135 2.71 -12.36 -5.03
N ARG A 136 3.52 -11.53 -5.68
CA ARG A 136 4.94 -11.38 -5.41
C ARG A 136 5.29 -9.90 -5.30
N TYR A 137 6.15 -9.57 -4.35
CA TYR A 137 6.80 -8.27 -4.26
C TYR A 137 7.79 -8.13 -5.41
N LEU A 138 7.55 -7.14 -6.26
CA LEU A 138 8.51 -6.63 -7.22
C LEU A 138 9.64 -5.93 -6.45
N THR A 139 9.26 -4.98 -5.61
CA THR A 139 10.17 -4.21 -4.75
C THR A 139 9.50 -3.94 -3.40
N ALA A 140 10.31 -3.72 -2.37
CA ALA A 140 9.84 -3.36 -1.05
C ALA A 140 10.76 -2.31 -0.41
N ALA A 141 10.20 -1.42 0.40
CA ALA A 141 10.94 -0.50 1.23
C ALA A 141 10.45 -0.57 2.67
N ALA A 142 11.40 -0.61 3.60
CA ALA A 142 11.17 -0.64 5.03
C ALA A 142 11.85 0.57 5.68
N ILE A 143 11.04 1.47 6.24
CA ILE A 143 11.50 2.70 6.88
C ILE A 143 11.33 2.53 8.38
N PHE A 144 12.42 2.30 9.08
CA PHE A 144 12.46 2.21 10.53
C PHE A 144 12.72 3.58 11.16
N ARG A 145 12.06 3.84 12.30
CA ARG A 145 12.22 5.07 13.07
C ARG A 145 12.42 4.76 14.55
N GLY A 146 13.32 5.49 15.19
CA GLY A 146 13.70 5.32 16.59
C GLY A 146 15.16 4.93 16.75
N ILE A 147 15.63 4.85 18.00
CA ILE A 147 17.01 4.50 18.32
C ILE A 147 17.15 2.97 18.23
N MET A 148 17.80 2.47 17.19
CA MET A 148 18.01 1.04 16.96
C MET A 148 19.31 0.75 16.19
N SER A 149 19.77 -0.50 16.25
CA SER A 149 20.96 -0.95 15.55
C SER A 149 20.65 -1.20 14.07
N MET A 150 21.34 -0.49 13.17
CA MET A 150 21.28 -0.73 11.72
C MET A 150 21.56 -2.19 11.36
N ARG A 151 22.58 -2.77 12.00
CA ARG A 151 22.96 -4.18 11.79
C ARG A 151 21.82 -5.14 12.13
N GLU A 152 21.12 -4.88 13.24
CA GLU A 152 19.98 -5.71 13.64
C GLU A 152 18.83 -5.61 12.63
N VAL A 153 18.56 -4.41 12.11
CA VAL A 153 17.55 -4.19 11.06
C VAL A 153 17.90 -4.95 9.80
N GLU A 154 19.14 -4.84 9.31
CA GLU A 154 19.62 -5.54 8.11
C GLU A 154 19.56 -7.07 8.29
N ASP A 155 20.03 -7.58 9.43
CA ASP A 155 19.99 -9.01 9.76
C ASP A 155 18.54 -9.55 9.77
N GLN A 156 17.59 -8.80 10.36
CA GLN A 156 16.17 -9.19 10.38
C GLN A 156 15.52 -9.14 9.00
N MET A 157 15.83 -8.12 8.19
CA MET A 157 15.29 -7.99 6.84
C MET A 157 15.81 -9.09 5.90
N CYS A 158 17.09 -9.42 5.99
CA CYS A 158 17.68 -10.57 5.30
C CYS A 158 17.04 -11.90 5.76
N SER A 159 16.80 -12.06 7.06
CA SER A 159 16.12 -13.25 7.59
C SER A 159 14.71 -13.40 7.02
N ILE A 160 13.94 -12.32 6.91
CA ILE A 160 12.59 -12.38 6.33
C ILE A 160 12.61 -12.69 4.84
N GLN A 161 13.51 -12.06 4.07
CA GLN A 161 13.65 -12.34 2.64
C GLN A 161 13.97 -13.82 2.40
N ASN A 162 14.88 -14.40 3.18
CA ASN A 162 15.22 -15.83 3.07
C ASN A 162 14.05 -16.74 3.47
N LYS A 163 13.28 -16.39 4.52
CA LYS A 163 12.11 -17.17 4.96
C LYS A 163 10.93 -17.07 4.01
N LYS A 164 10.77 -15.94 3.34
CA LYS A 164 9.64 -15.61 2.46
C LYS A 164 10.10 -15.44 1.01
N SER A 165 11.15 -16.13 0.58
CA SER A 165 11.77 -15.95 -0.74
C SER A 165 10.77 -16.12 -1.88
N SER A 166 9.80 -17.03 -1.73
CA SER A 166 8.72 -17.27 -2.70
C SER A 166 7.79 -16.06 -2.93
N LEU A 167 7.75 -15.11 -1.99
CA LEU A 167 6.96 -13.88 -2.11
C LEU A 167 7.73 -12.76 -2.79
N PHE A 168 9.02 -12.92 -3.10
CA PHE A 168 9.83 -11.92 -3.78
C PHE A 168 10.18 -12.42 -5.18
N VAL A 169 10.23 -11.51 -6.16
CA VAL A 169 10.72 -11.86 -7.50
C VAL A 169 12.24 -12.11 -7.48
N GLU A 170 12.70 -13.14 -8.19
CA GLU A 170 14.12 -13.54 -8.22
C GLU A 170 14.94 -12.72 -9.23
N TRP A 171 14.30 -12.24 -10.30
CA TRP A 171 14.96 -11.52 -11.39
C TRP A 171 15.30 -10.06 -11.07
N ILE A 172 14.75 -9.48 -9.98
CA ILE A 172 15.22 -8.21 -9.42
C ILE A 172 16.16 -8.49 -8.25
N PRO A 173 17.49 -8.38 -8.42
CA PRO A 173 18.41 -8.53 -7.31
C PRO A 173 18.25 -7.37 -6.32
N ASN A 174 18.40 -7.65 -5.02
CA ASN A 174 18.35 -6.65 -3.94
C ASN A 174 17.08 -5.76 -3.98
N ASN A 175 15.92 -6.37 -4.16
CA ASN A 175 14.64 -5.68 -4.32
C ASN A 175 14.04 -5.09 -3.03
N VAL A 176 14.75 -5.17 -1.90
CA VAL A 176 14.28 -4.63 -0.63
C VAL A 176 15.22 -3.55 -0.14
N LEU A 177 14.67 -2.36 0.06
CA LEU A 177 15.36 -1.20 0.61
C LEU A 177 15.08 -1.07 2.10
N THR A 178 16.10 -0.72 2.86
CA THR A 178 15.98 -0.45 4.30
C THR A 178 16.51 0.94 4.61
N ALA A 179 15.74 1.71 5.36
CA ALA A 179 16.14 3.02 5.84
C ALA A 179 15.89 3.11 7.35
N VAL A 180 16.79 3.78 8.07
CA VAL A 180 16.66 4.01 9.51
C VAL A 180 16.77 5.51 9.80
N CYS A 181 15.81 6.02 10.56
CA CYS A 181 15.79 7.39 11.07
C CYS A 181 15.80 7.39 12.60
N ASN A 182 16.73 8.13 13.19
CA ASN A 182 16.86 8.18 14.66
C ASN A 182 15.71 8.96 15.35
N VAL A 183 14.85 9.65 14.58
CA VAL A 183 13.74 10.45 15.10
C VAL A 183 12.44 9.63 15.09
N PRO A 184 11.97 9.12 16.25
CA PRO A 184 10.73 8.35 16.31
C PRO A 184 9.49 9.23 16.05
N PRO A 185 8.34 8.62 15.72
CA PRO A 185 7.07 9.34 15.63
C PRO A 185 6.52 9.72 17.02
N CYS A 186 5.58 10.65 17.07
CA CYS A 186 4.99 11.10 18.33
C CYS A 186 4.25 9.95 19.05
N GLY A 187 4.59 9.72 20.32
CA GLY A 187 3.91 8.75 21.18
C GLY A 187 4.37 7.29 21.05
N LEU A 188 5.44 7.03 20.30
CA LEU A 188 6.10 5.72 20.16
C LEU A 188 7.62 5.88 20.25
N ASP A 189 8.31 4.89 20.81
CA ASP A 189 9.79 4.89 20.88
C ASP A 189 10.42 4.34 19.60
N MET A 190 9.71 3.43 18.92
CA MET A 190 10.11 2.85 17.65
C MET A 190 8.91 2.52 16.77
N SER A 191 9.11 2.59 15.45
CA SER A 191 8.12 2.22 14.44
C SER A 191 8.78 1.75 13.15
N SER A 192 8.05 1.03 12.32
CA SER A 192 8.42 0.76 10.93
C SER A 192 7.26 1.10 9.99
N THR A 193 7.61 1.56 8.79
CA THR A 193 6.66 1.82 7.72
C THR A 193 7.07 1.01 6.51
N PHE A 194 6.12 0.26 5.98
CA PHE A 194 6.27 -0.57 4.80
C PHE A 194 5.76 0.17 3.57
N VAL A 195 6.47 0.03 2.46
CA VAL A 195 5.99 0.36 1.14
C VAL A 195 6.33 -0.81 0.24
N GLY A 196 5.34 -1.52 -0.28
CA GLY A 196 5.53 -2.66 -1.16
C GLY A 196 4.96 -2.38 -2.54
N ASN A 197 5.75 -2.63 -3.58
CA ASN A 197 5.23 -2.81 -4.93
C ASN A 197 4.98 -4.31 -5.13
N SER A 198 3.73 -4.73 -4.99
CA SER A 198 3.32 -6.13 -5.02
C SER A 198 2.33 -6.38 -6.14
N THR A 199 2.47 -7.48 -6.85
CA THR A 199 1.49 -7.90 -7.87
C THR A 199 0.11 -8.20 -7.26
N SER A 200 0.03 -8.42 -5.94
CA SER A 200 -1.24 -8.63 -5.23
C SER A 200 -2.17 -7.41 -5.29
N ILE A 201 -1.68 -6.21 -5.61
CA ILE A 201 -2.51 -5.01 -5.77
C ILE A 201 -3.57 -5.19 -6.87
N GLN A 202 -3.37 -6.12 -7.81
CA GLN A 202 -4.35 -6.46 -8.83
C GLN A 202 -5.71 -6.88 -8.25
N GLU A 203 -5.76 -7.44 -7.03
CA GLU A 203 -7.02 -7.80 -6.37
C GLU A 203 -7.91 -6.57 -6.11
N LEU A 204 -7.29 -5.45 -5.73
CA LEU A 204 -7.98 -4.18 -5.52
C LEU A 204 -8.57 -3.67 -6.84
N PHE A 205 -7.78 -3.69 -7.92
CA PHE A 205 -8.24 -3.24 -9.24
C PHE A 205 -9.32 -4.16 -9.82
N LYS A 206 -9.20 -5.49 -9.65
CA LYS A 206 -10.23 -6.46 -10.06
C LYS A 206 -11.57 -6.17 -9.38
N ARG A 207 -11.57 -5.91 -8.07
CA ARG A 207 -12.79 -5.55 -7.32
C ARG A 207 -13.46 -4.29 -7.85
N VAL A 208 -12.68 -3.24 -8.14
CA VAL A 208 -13.20 -1.99 -8.71
C VAL A 208 -13.73 -2.22 -10.13
N SER A 209 -12.99 -2.95 -10.97
CA SER A 209 -13.38 -3.30 -12.34
C SER A 209 -14.68 -4.11 -12.38
N GLU A 210 -14.84 -5.13 -11.53
CA GLU A 210 -16.07 -5.93 -11.45
C GLU A 210 -17.30 -5.09 -11.08
N GLN A 211 -17.15 -4.18 -10.12
CA GLN A 211 -18.24 -3.29 -9.69
C GLN A 211 -18.58 -2.25 -10.77
N PHE A 212 -17.56 -1.68 -11.41
CA PHE A 212 -17.73 -0.80 -12.56
C PHE A 212 -18.49 -1.51 -13.68
N HIS A 213 -18.03 -2.70 -14.08
CA HIS A 213 -18.63 -3.47 -15.17
C HIS A 213 -20.10 -3.81 -14.88
N ALA A 214 -20.42 -4.21 -13.65
CA ALA A 214 -21.78 -4.52 -13.23
C ALA A 214 -22.74 -3.32 -13.38
N MET A 215 -22.26 -2.11 -13.09
CA MET A 215 -23.04 -0.87 -13.26
C MET A 215 -23.10 -0.42 -14.71
N TYR A 216 -21.97 -0.42 -15.42
CA TYR A 216 -21.84 0.07 -16.78
C TYR A 216 -22.62 -0.77 -17.78
N ARG A 217 -22.66 -2.09 -17.59
CA ARG A 217 -23.50 -2.99 -18.39
C ARG A 217 -24.99 -2.61 -18.35
N ARG A 218 -25.46 -2.00 -17.25
CA ARG A 218 -26.85 -1.53 -17.09
C ARG A 218 -27.03 -0.06 -17.46
N LYS A 219 -25.94 0.63 -17.85
CA LYS A 219 -25.88 2.09 -18.04
C LYS A 219 -26.45 2.87 -16.85
N ALA A 220 -26.28 2.36 -15.63
CA ALA A 220 -26.80 2.99 -14.43
C ALA A 220 -26.01 4.28 -14.15
N PHE A 221 -26.69 5.40 -13.89
CA PHE A 221 -26.07 6.70 -13.56
C PHE A 221 -25.11 7.31 -14.61
N VAL A 222 -24.88 6.67 -15.76
CA VAL A 222 -24.01 7.18 -16.84
C VAL A 222 -24.42 8.58 -17.30
N HIS A 223 -25.73 8.83 -17.39
CA HIS A 223 -26.27 10.13 -17.78
C HIS A 223 -25.81 11.31 -16.90
N TRP A 224 -25.42 11.07 -15.64
CA TRP A 224 -24.87 12.13 -14.78
C TRP A 224 -23.52 12.64 -15.28
N TYR A 225 -22.75 11.80 -15.97
CA TYR A 225 -21.45 12.16 -16.51
C TYR A 225 -21.56 12.69 -17.94
N THR A 226 -22.39 12.05 -18.78
CA THR A 226 -22.56 12.49 -20.17
C THR A 226 -23.26 13.85 -20.28
N ASN A 227 -24.15 14.17 -19.34
CA ASN A 227 -24.79 15.49 -19.29
C ASN A 227 -23.81 16.61 -18.93
N GLU A 228 -22.71 16.29 -18.25
CA GLU A 228 -21.62 17.23 -17.95
C GLU A 228 -20.58 17.29 -19.09
N GLY A 229 -20.81 16.58 -20.19
CA GLY A 229 -20.00 16.64 -21.41
C GLY A 229 -19.02 15.48 -21.63
N MET A 230 -19.04 14.46 -20.77
CA MET A 230 -18.20 13.27 -20.92
C MET A 230 -18.69 12.34 -22.04
N ASP A 231 -17.80 11.76 -22.83
CA ASP A 231 -18.16 10.73 -23.81
C ASP A 231 -18.28 9.34 -23.14
N GLU A 232 -19.24 8.51 -23.56
CA GLU A 232 -19.31 7.10 -23.16
C GLU A 232 -18.03 6.33 -23.55
N MET A 233 -17.30 6.81 -24.58
CA MET A 233 -16.02 6.22 -24.96
C MET A 233 -14.97 6.33 -23.85
N GLU A 234 -14.96 7.42 -23.08
CA GLU A 234 -14.02 7.63 -21.97
C GLU A 234 -14.17 6.56 -20.87
N PHE A 235 -15.40 6.10 -20.61
CA PHE A 235 -15.65 4.99 -19.69
C PHE A 235 -15.03 3.68 -20.17
N THR A 236 -15.13 3.42 -21.46
CA THR A 236 -14.64 2.19 -22.08
C THR A 236 -13.11 2.18 -22.15
N GLU A 237 -12.51 3.34 -22.43
CA GLU A 237 -11.05 3.53 -22.39
C GLU A 237 -10.49 3.37 -20.97
N ALA A 238 -11.15 3.93 -19.96
CA ALA A 238 -10.75 3.77 -18.57
C ALA A 238 -10.86 2.30 -18.09
N GLU A 239 -11.94 1.60 -18.46
CA GLU A 239 -12.09 0.17 -18.18
C GLU A 239 -11.01 -0.67 -18.85
N ALA A 240 -10.71 -0.41 -20.13
CA ALA A 240 -9.66 -1.09 -20.88
C ALA A 240 -8.28 -0.89 -20.22
N ASN A 241 -7.91 0.35 -19.88
CA ASN A 241 -6.63 0.65 -19.25
C ASN A 241 -6.46 -0.03 -17.88
N MET A 242 -7.54 -0.16 -17.10
CA MET A 242 -7.52 -0.89 -15.84
C MET A 242 -7.31 -2.39 -16.05
N ASN A 243 -8.01 -2.99 -17.02
CA ASN A 243 -7.87 -4.41 -17.34
C ASN A 243 -6.47 -4.73 -17.91
N ASP A 244 -5.90 -3.82 -18.69
CA ASP A 244 -4.53 -3.94 -19.19
C ASP A 244 -3.52 -3.91 -18.03
N LEU A 245 -3.68 -2.99 -17.05
CA LEU A 245 -2.79 -2.96 -15.88
C LEU A 245 -2.89 -4.25 -15.06
N ILE A 246 -4.10 -4.76 -14.84
CA ILE A 246 -4.32 -6.04 -14.14
C ILE A 246 -3.56 -7.17 -14.87
N SER A 247 -3.65 -7.19 -16.20
CA SER A 247 -2.98 -8.19 -17.03
C SER A 247 -1.45 -8.05 -16.96
N GLU A 248 -0.91 -6.83 -16.91
CA GLU A 248 0.51 -6.59 -16.69
C GLU A 248 0.98 -7.12 -15.32
N TYR A 249 0.26 -6.83 -14.23
CA TYR A 249 0.62 -7.39 -12.92
C TYR A 249 0.58 -8.92 -12.90
N GLN A 250 -0.40 -9.53 -13.58
CA GLN A 250 -0.51 -10.99 -13.70
C GLN A 250 0.68 -11.57 -14.48
N LEU A 251 1.08 -10.92 -15.58
CA LEU A 251 2.23 -11.34 -16.38
C LEU A 251 3.51 -11.40 -15.55
N TYR A 252 3.80 -10.36 -14.78
CA TYR A 252 5.00 -10.31 -13.93
C TYR A 252 4.93 -11.22 -12.70
N GLN A 253 3.73 -11.56 -12.25
CA GLN A 253 3.54 -12.54 -11.19
C GLN A 253 3.90 -13.96 -11.66
N GLU A 254 3.57 -14.31 -12.90
CA GLU A 254 3.80 -15.62 -13.51
C GLU A 254 5.18 -15.77 -14.15
N SER A 255 5.83 -14.64 -14.49
CA SER A 255 7.20 -14.62 -14.99
C SER A 255 8.16 -15.04 -13.88
N ASN A 256 8.63 -16.29 -13.95
CA ASN A 256 9.75 -16.81 -13.16
C ASN A 256 11.08 -16.38 -13.78
#